data_AF-A0A3B5A618-F1
#
_entry.id   AF-A0A3B5A618-F1
#
_cell.length_a   1.000
_cell.length_b   1.000
_cell.length_c   1.000
_cell.angle_alpha   90.00
_cell.angle_beta   90.00
_cell.angle_gamma   90.00
#
_symmetry.space_group_name_H-M   'P 1'
#
loop_
_entity.id
_entity.type
_entity.pdbx_description
1 polymer ?
#
loop_
_entity_poly.entity_id
_entity_poly.type
_entity_poly.pdbx_seq_one_letter_code
_entity_poly.pdbx_strand_id
1 'polypeptide(L)'
;MRRTNRLITKEAIFRYCEDRSRYGMMVLAANQVWWTWEVEDIFQKVKKGEKHALRNYADKMHQQIDELVTRITQPLKKNDRRKINTVLIIDVHARDIVDSFVRNSIMDAQEFEWESQLRFYWIRKHDNLFVHQCSASFSYGYEYMGLNGRLVITPLTDRIYLTLTQV
;
A
#
# COMPACT_ATOMS: atom_id res chain seq x y z
N MET A 1 7.96 12.03 19.95
CA MET A 1 7.93 11.82 18.49
C MET A 1 6.97 10.71 18.05
N ARG A 2 7.09 9.45 18.53
CA ARG A 2 6.19 8.34 18.11
C ARG A 2 4.69 8.63 18.25
N ARG A 3 4.25 9.22 19.37
CA ARG A 3 2.83 9.59 19.60
C ARG A 3 2.29 10.60 18.58
N THR A 4 3.10 11.60 18.23
CA THR A 4 2.76 12.61 17.22
C THR A 4 2.66 12.00 15.83
N ASN A 5 3.64 11.17 15.46
CA ASN A 5 3.61 10.45 14.18
C ASN A 5 2.39 9.55 14.07
N ARG A 6 2.02 8.85 15.15
CA ARG A 6 0.78 8.04 15.19
C ARG A 6 -0.47 8.87 14.90
N LEU A 7 -0.58 10.05 15.51
CA LEU A 7 -1.72 10.94 15.27
C LEU A 7 -1.77 11.43 13.82
N ILE A 8 -0.62 11.85 13.27
CA ILE A 8 -0.52 12.30 11.88
C ILE A 8 -0.82 11.15 10.91
N THR A 9 -0.34 9.93 11.18
CA THR A 9 -0.67 8.75 10.37
C THR A 9 -2.18 8.45 10.42
N LYS A 10 -2.81 8.55 11.59
CA LYS A 10 -4.27 8.40 11.72
C LYS A 10 -5.03 9.43 10.89
N GLU A 11 -4.61 10.70 10.96
CA GLU A 11 -5.23 11.77 10.15
C GLU A 11 -4.99 11.55 8.65
N ALA A 12 -3.80 11.10 8.26
CA ALA A 12 -3.47 10.78 6.88
C ALA A 12 -4.31 9.61 6.33
N ILE A 13 -4.56 8.58 7.13
CA ILE A 13 -5.48 7.48 6.77
C ILE A 13 -6.89 8.01 6.58
N PHE A 14 -7.38 8.84 7.53
CA PHE A 14 -8.74 9.37 7.48
C PHE A 14 -8.96 10.32 6.28
N ARG A 15 -7.99 11.18 5.96
CA ARG A 15 -8.07 12.17 4.87
C ARG A 15 -7.41 11.72 3.57
N TYR A 16 -7.19 10.41 3.41
CA TYR A 16 -6.47 9.88 2.26
C TYR A 16 -7.13 10.23 0.91
N CYS A 17 -8.46 10.27 0.86
CA CYS A 17 -9.22 10.66 -0.34
C CYS A 17 -9.13 12.15 -0.70
N GLU A 18 -8.82 13.02 0.26
CA GLU A 18 -8.83 14.48 0.06
C GLU A 18 -7.48 15.00 -0.47
N ASP A 19 -6.36 14.61 0.16
CA ASP A 19 -5.04 15.13 -0.21
C ASP A 19 -3.89 14.17 0.13
N ARG A 20 -3.46 13.41 -0.89
CA ARG A 20 -2.30 12.50 -0.83
C ARG A 20 -0.96 13.22 -0.69
N SER A 21 -0.87 14.53 -0.92
CA SER A 21 0.41 15.25 -0.97
C SER A 21 0.83 15.90 0.36
N ARG A 22 -0.12 16.02 1.29
CA ARG A 22 0.03 16.80 2.53
C ARG A 22 0.92 16.14 3.58
N TYR A 23 0.90 14.81 3.67
CA TYR A 23 1.41 14.08 4.84
C TYR A 23 2.80 13.45 4.69
N GLY A 24 3.56 13.78 3.64
CA GLY A 24 4.95 13.32 3.47
C GLY A 24 5.09 11.79 3.60
N MET A 25 5.92 11.33 4.55
CA MET A 25 6.13 9.89 4.81
C MET A 25 4.87 9.17 5.31
N MET A 26 3.99 9.85 6.04
CA MET A 26 2.82 9.22 6.68
C MET A 26 1.78 8.78 5.64
N VAL A 27 1.78 9.40 4.47
CA VAL A 27 0.95 8.97 3.34
C VAL A 27 1.33 7.58 2.84
N LEU A 28 2.58 7.14 3.01
CA LEU A 28 3.02 5.82 2.57
C LEU A 28 2.32 4.71 3.37
N ALA A 29 2.20 4.88 4.69
CA ALA A 29 1.46 3.95 5.54
C ALA A 29 -0.05 4.02 5.25
N ALA A 30 -0.59 5.22 5.03
CA ALA A 30 -2.00 5.37 4.65
C ALA A 30 -2.32 4.68 3.31
N ASN A 31 -1.44 4.82 2.33
CA ASN A 31 -1.56 4.17 1.03
C ASN A 31 -1.66 2.65 1.16
N GLN A 32 -0.79 2.06 1.97
CA GLN A 32 -0.77 0.62 2.24
C GLN A 32 -2.05 0.13 2.94
N VAL A 33 -2.58 0.91 3.88
CA VAL A 33 -3.87 0.58 4.55
C VAL A 33 -5.01 0.58 3.55
N TRP A 34 -5.12 1.63 2.72
CA TRP A 34 -6.19 1.73 1.74
C TRP A 34 -6.08 0.68 0.65
N TRP A 35 -4.87 0.41 0.15
CA TRP A 35 -4.63 -0.67 -0.81
C TRP A 35 -5.02 -2.04 -0.24
N THR A 36 -4.63 -2.34 1.01
CA THR A 36 -5.03 -3.59 1.69
C THR A 36 -6.54 -3.75 1.71
N TRP A 37 -7.26 -2.68 2.08
CA TRP A 37 -8.71 -2.68 2.14
C TRP A 37 -9.37 -2.80 0.76
N GLU A 38 -8.87 -2.08 -0.25
CA GLU A 38 -9.41 -2.12 -1.61
C GLU A 38 -9.30 -3.54 -2.21
N VAL A 39 -8.14 -4.19 -2.05
CA VAL A 39 -7.91 -5.56 -2.55
C VAL A 39 -8.84 -6.56 -1.86
N GLU A 40 -9.00 -6.46 -0.54
CA GLU A 40 -9.94 -7.33 0.20
C GLU A 40 -11.40 -7.11 -0.23
N ASP A 41 -11.82 -5.85 -0.43
CA ASP A 41 -13.17 -5.53 -0.95
C ASP A 41 -13.38 -6.12 -2.35
N ILE A 42 -12.36 -6.11 -3.20
CA ILE A 42 -12.41 -6.74 -4.52
C ILE A 42 -12.56 -8.24 -4.42
N PHE A 43 -11.81 -8.92 -3.54
CA PHE A 43 -12.01 -10.35 -3.31
C PHE A 43 -13.44 -10.66 -2.84
N GLN A 44 -14.03 -9.81 -1.99
CA GLN A 44 -15.44 -9.95 -1.60
C GLN A 44 -16.40 -9.74 -2.77
N LYS A 45 -16.14 -8.79 -3.68
CA LYS A 45 -16.95 -8.58 -4.90
C LYS A 45 -16.85 -9.75 -5.86
N VAL A 46 -15.64 -10.30 -6.05
CA VAL A 46 -15.43 -11.51 -6.85
C VAL A 46 -16.22 -12.69 -6.28
N LYS A 47 -16.20 -12.89 -4.96
CA LYS A 47 -17.02 -13.91 -4.27
C LYS A 47 -18.52 -13.70 -4.46
N LYS A 48 -18.99 -12.45 -4.54
CA LYS A 48 -20.40 -12.10 -4.81
C LYS A 48 -20.80 -12.28 -6.28
N GLY A 49 -19.87 -12.61 -7.18
CA GLY A 49 -20.13 -12.94 -8.59
C GLY A 49 -19.56 -11.95 -9.59
N GLU A 50 -18.91 -10.85 -9.17
CA GLU A 50 -18.28 -9.90 -10.08
C GLU A 50 -16.89 -10.39 -10.55
N LYS A 51 -16.88 -11.33 -11.49
CA LYS A 51 -15.65 -11.98 -11.99
C LYS A 51 -14.61 -11.02 -12.60
N HIS A 52 -15.04 -9.85 -13.06
CA HIS A 52 -14.15 -8.85 -13.68
C HIS A 52 -13.66 -7.77 -12.70
N ALA A 53 -14.07 -7.81 -11.42
CA ALA A 53 -13.72 -6.76 -10.46
C ALA A 53 -12.21 -6.57 -10.30
N LEU A 54 -11.44 -7.66 -10.23
CA LEU A 54 -9.98 -7.61 -10.09
C LEU A 54 -9.29 -7.02 -11.32
N ARG A 55 -9.75 -7.38 -12.53
CA ARG A 55 -9.23 -6.82 -13.78
C ARG A 55 -9.53 -5.32 -13.90
N ASN A 56 -10.77 -4.92 -13.61
CA ASN A 56 -11.17 -3.51 -13.63
C ASN A 56 -10.36 -2.69 -12.62
N TYR A 57 -10.02 -3.27 -11.47
CA TYR A 57 -9.14 -2.62 -10.50
C TYR A 57 -7.70 -2.50 -10.99
N ALA A 58 -7.16 -3.55 -11.61
CA ALA A 58 -5.83 -3.48 -12.22
C ALA A 58 -5.76 -2.36 -13.28
N ASP A 59 -6.78 -2.24 -14.15
CA ASP A 59 -6.88 -1.17 -15.14
C ASP A 59 -6.96 0.22 -14.49
N LYS A 60 -7.73 0.35 -13.39
CA LYS A 60 -7.80 1.58 -12.58
C LYS A 60 -6.42 1.95 -11.99
N MET A 61 -5.67 0.97 -11.48
CA MET A 61 -4.33 1.21 -10.93
C MET A 61 -3.35 1.69 -12.01
N HIS A 62 -3.41 1.12 -13.21
CA HIS A 62 -2.62 1.58 -14.35
C HIS A 62 -2.91 3.05 -14.68
N GLN A 63 -4.18 3.42 -14.79
CA GLN A 63 -4.59 4.81 -15.04
C GLN A 63 -4.08 5.76 -13.95
N GLN A 64 -4.20 5.38 -12.67
CA GLN A 64 -3.69 6.19 -11.56
C GLN A 64 -2.17 6.38 -11.61
N ILE A 65 -1.43 5.35 -12.01
CA ILE A 65 0.03 5.44 -12.19
C ILE A 65 0.38 6.36 -13.36
N ASP A 66 -0.33 6.25 -14.48
CA ASP A 66 -0.11 7.12 -15.66
C ASP A 66 -0.38 8.60 -15.33
N GLU A 67 -1.41 8.88 -14.53
CA GLU A 67 -1.69 10.22 -14.01
C GLU A 67 -0.54 10.73 -13.12
N LEU A 68 -0.03 9.89 -12.22
CA LEU A 68 1.09 10.24 -11.34
C LEU A 68 2.38 10.50 -12.14
N VAL A 69 2.67 9.68 -13.15
CA VAL A 69 3.83 9.86 -14.04
C VAL A 69 3.70 11.17 -14.81
N THR A 70 2.51 11.46 -15.35
CA THR A 70 2.22 12.72 -16.03
C THR A 70 2.45 13.91 -15.10
N ARG A 71 2.01 13.82 -13.85
CA ARG A 71 2.20 14.87 -12.83
C ARG A 71 3.67 15.11 -12.50
N ILE A 72 4.51 14.08 -12.47
CA ILE A 72 5.95 14.20 -12.18
C ILE A 72 6.70 14.93 -13.30
N THR A 73 6.25 14.77 -14.55
CA THR A 73 6.82 15.42 -15.74
C THR A 73 6.57 16.94 -15.75
N GLN A 74 5.54 17.40 -15.04
CA GLN A 74 5.25 18.83 -14.89
C GLN A 74 6.25 19.54 -13.93
N PRO A 75 6.41 20.87 -14.03
CA PRO A 75 7.25 21.63 -13.12
C PRO A 75 6.70 21.56 -11.68
N LEU A 76 7.43 20.89 -10.81
CA LEU A 76 7.09 20.69 -9.40
C LEU A 76 8.22 21.15 -8.48
N LYS A 77 7.86 21.55 -7.25
CA LYS A 77 8.85 21.81 -6.20
C LYS A 77 9.64 20.54 -5.89
N LYS A 78 10.93 20.68 -5.59
CA LYS A 78 11.84 19.55 -5.30
C LYS A 78 11.31 18.59 -4.24
N ASN A 79 10.67 19.11 -3.18
CA ASN A 79 10.09 18.29 -2.12
C ASN A 79 8.86 17.51 -2.59
N ASP A 80 7.98 18.13 -3.37
CA ASP A 80 6.77 17.46 -3.85
C ASP A 80 7.11 16.39 -4.88
N ARG A 81 8.11 16.62 -5.73
CA ARG A 81 8.67 15.59 -6.61
C ARG A 81 9.20 14.38 -5.83
N ARG A 82 9.93 14.60 -4.72
CA ARG A 82 10.41 13.51 -3.85
C ARG A 82 9.26 12.72 -3.21
N LYS A 83 8.21 13.40 -2.75
CA LYS A 83 7.01 12.75 -2.20
C LYS A 83 6.35 11.86 -3.25
N ILE A 84 6.07 12.40 -4.43
CA ILE A 84 5.37 11.66 -5.50
C ILE A 84 6.23 10.49 -5.97
N ASN A 85 7.54 10.66 -6.17
CA ASN A 85 8.42 9.56 -6.51
C ASN A 85 8.37 8.41 -5.48
N THR A 86 8.28 8.74 -4.19
CA THR A 86 8.23 7.72 -3.14
C THR A 86 6.89 6.96 -3.15
N VAL A 87 5.78 7.67 -3.41
CA VAL A 87 4.46 7.06 -3.58
C VAL A 87 4.42 6.18 -4.83
N LEU A 88 4.96 6.67 -5.95
CA LEU A 88 5.01 5.95 -7.22
C LEU A 88 5.71 4.59 -7.09
N ILE A 89 6.83 4.52 -6.36
CA ILE A 89 7.54 3.25 -6.12
C ILE A 89 6.63 2.22 -5.42
N ILE A 90 5.81 2.67 -4.47
CA ILE A 90 4.87 1.81 -3.77
C ILE A 90 3.72 1.40 -4.68
N ASP A 91 3.15 2.34 -5.43
CA ASP A 91 2.00 2.10 -6.30
C ASP A 91 2.36 1.13 -7.44
N VAL A 92 3.54 1.28 -8.04
CA VAL A 92 4.06 0.36 -9.07
C VAL A 92 4.21 -1.05 -8.51
N HIS A 93 4.78 -1.20 -7.32
CA HIS A 93 4.89 -2.51 -6.67
C HIS A 93 3.51 -3.12 -6.36
N ALA A 94 2.58 -2.32 -5.83
CA ALA A 94 1.21 -2.75 -5.55
C ALA A 94 0.48 -3.19 -6.83
N ARG A 95 0.65 -2.47 -7.95
CA ARG A 95 0.14 -2.84 -9.27
C ARG A 95 0.72 -4.17 -9.73
N ASP A 96 2.04 -4.34 -9.63
CA ASP A 96 2.71 -5.58 -10.08
C ASP A 96 2.20 -6.82 -9.32
N ILE A 97 1.86 -6.67 -8.03
CA ILE A 97 1.20 -7.70 -7.22
C ILE A 97 -0.21 -7.99 -7.77
N VAL A 98 -1.02 -6.96 -7.99
CA VAL A 98 -2.40 -7.12 -8.50
C VAL A 98 -2.40 -7.76 -9.91
N ASP A 99 -1.47 -7.37 -10.77
CA ASP A 99 -1.30 -7.99 -12.10
C ASP A 99 -0.89 -9.46 -11.99
N SER A 100 -0.09 -9.81 -10.98
CA SER A 100 0.20 -11.20 -10.65
C SER A 100 -1.07 -11.96 -10.26
N PHE A 101 -1.94 -11.36 -9.43
CA PHE A 101 -3.21 -11.96 -9.03
C PHE A 101 -4.15 -12.18 -10.23
N VAL A 102 -4.24 -11.22 -11.15
CA VAL A 102 -5.03 -11.38 -12.38
C VAL A 102 -4.48 -12.51 -13.25
N ARG A 103 -3.16 -12.58 -13.45
CA ARG A 103 -2.53 -13.62 -14.28
C ARG A 103 -2.69 -15.02 -13.69
N ASN A 104 -2.51 -15.15 -12.37
CA ASN A 104 -2.57 -16.43 -11.67
C ASN A 104 -3.99 -16.79 -11.21
N SER A 105 -4.99 -15.94 -11.49
CA SER A 105 -6.39 -16.15 -11.09
C SER A 105 -6.57 -16.31 -9.58
N ILE A 106 -5.85 -15.52 -8.79
CA ILE A 106 -6.00 -15.44 -7.33
C ILE A 106 -7.29 -14.67 -7.03
N MET A 107 -8.25 -15.31 -6.37
CA MET A 107 -9.60 -14.77 -6.17
C MET A 107 -10.03 -14.73 -4.70
N ASP A 108 -9.25 -15.32 -3.80
CA ASP A 108 -9.54 -15.35 -2.37
C ASP A 108 -8.44 -14.67 -1.52
N ALA A 109 -8.87 -14.00 -0.46
CA ALA A 109 -8.00 -13.46 0.58
C ALA A 109 -7.34 -14.56 1.44
N GLN A 110 -7.79 -15.81 1.33
CA GLN A 110 -7.18 -16.96 2.00
C GLN A 110 -6.04 -17.61 1.19
N GLU A 111 -5.80 -17.16 -0.04
CA GLU A 111 -4.71 -17.67 -0.86
C GLU A 111 -3.35 -17.16 -0.39
N PHE A 112 -2.34 -18.02 -0.46
CA PHE A 112 -0.99 -17.75 0.05
C PHE A 112 -0.36 -16.54 -0.63
N GLU A 113 -0.64 -16.32 -1.91
CA GLU A 113 -0.17 -15.19 -2.71
C GLU A 113 -0.58 -13.85 -2.09
N TRP A 114 -1.78 -13.77 -1.50
CA TRP A 114 -2.22 -12.59 -0.74
C TRP A 114 -1.67 -12.59 0.68
N GLU A 115 -1.71 -13.75 1.37
CA GLU A 115 -1.25 -13.83 2.76
C GLU A 115 0.24 -13.52 2.93
N SER A 116 1.05 -13.83 1.92
CA SER A 116 2.49 -13.57 1.86
C SER A 116 2.84 -12.09 1.72
N GLN A 117 1.89 -11.23 1.34
CA GLN A 117 2.10 -9.78 1.25
C GLN A 117 2.02 -9.12 2.64
N LEU A 118 2.70 -7.98 2.78
CA LEU A 118 2.58 -7.11 3.95
C LEU A 118 1.24 -6.37 3.90
N ARG A 119 0.37 -6.66 4.86
CA ARG A 119 -0.99 -6.11 4.93
C ARG A 119 -1.12 -5.18 6.12
N PHE A 120 -1.70 -4.01 5.91
CA PHE A 120 -1.74 -2.94 6.91
C PHE A 120 -3.16 -2.70 7.41
N TYR A 121 -3.38 -2.89 8.70
CA TYR A 121 -4.71 -2.79 9.32
C TYR A 121 -4.70 -1.77 10.45
N TRP A 122 -5.62 -0.81 10.36
CA TRP A 122 -5.88 0.08 11.49
C TRP A 122 -6.85 -0.57 12.47
N ILE A 123 -6.36 -1.03 13.63
CA ILE A 123 -7.20 -1.69 14.64
C ILE A 123 -7.78 -0.65 15.59
N ARG A 124 -9.08 -0.36 15.42
CA ARG A 124 -9.82 0.63 16.23
C ARG A 124 -9.75 0.36 17.73
N LYS A 125 -9.79 -0.92 18.17
CA LYS A 125 -9.73 -1.31 19.59
C LYS A 125 -8.43 -0.84 20.27
N HIS A 126 -7.32 -0.86 19.54
CA HIS A 126 -6.00 -0.49 20.05
C HIS A 126 -5.58 0.94 19.63
N ASP A 127 -6.39 1.59 18.80
CA ASP A 127 -6.09 2.86 18.13
C ASP A 127 -4.67 2.87 17.51
N ASN A 128 -4.33 1.78 16.81
CA ASN A 128 -2.98 1.52 16.34
C ASN A 128 -2.98 0.81 14.98
N LEU A 129 -1.93 1.05 14.21
CA LEU A 129 -1.66 0.39 12.95
C LEU A 129 -0.90 -0.92 13.20
N PHE A 130 -1.40 -2.00 12.64
CA PHE A 130 -0.78 -3.32 12.66
C PHE A 130 -0.42 -3.74 11.25
N VAL A 131 0.72 -4.43 11.14
CA VAL A 131 1.20 -5.04 9.90
C VAL A 131 1.11 -6.54 10.08
N HIS A 132 0.48 -7.21 9.13
CA HIS A 132 0.30 -8.66 9.13
C HIS A 132 1.00 -9.25 7.90
N GLN A 133 1.65 -10.39 8.08
CA GLN A 133 2.23 -11.17 7.01
C GLN A 133 2.17 -12.65 7.41
N CYS A 134 1.48 -13.46 6.61
CA CYS A 134 1.13 -14.84 6.98
C CYS A 134 0.58 -14.92 8.41
N SER A 135 1.20 -15.71 9.29
CA SER A 135 0.85 -15.87 10.71
C SER A 135 1.40 -14.78 11.63
N ALA A 136 2.30 -13.92 11.13
CA ALA A 136 2.97 -12.91 11.92
C ALA A 136 2.16 -11.60 11.97
N SER A 137 2.17 -10.94 13.13
CA SER A 137 1.53 -9.64 13.35
C SER A 137 2.43 -8.74 14.17
N PHE A 138 2.62 -7.50 13.69
CA PHE A 138 3.51 -6.51 14.28
C PHE A 138 2.81 -5.18 14.46
N SER A 139 3.04 -4.50 15.58
CA SER A 139 2.64 -3.10 15.73
C SER A 139 3.54 -2.19 14.91
N TYR A 140 2.98 -1.25 14.16
CA TYR A 140 3.76 -0.28 13.40
C TYR A 140 4.59 0.62 14.31
N GLY A 141 5.88 0.82 13.99
CA GLY A 141 6.84 1.51 14.87
C GLY A 141 6.73 3.05 14.91
N TYR A 142 6.07 3.67 13.92
CA TYR A 142 5.94 5.13 13.78
C TYR A 142 7.26 5.92 13.79
N GLU A 143 8.32 5.31 13.27
CA GLU A 143 9.63 5.94 13.16
C GLU A 143 9.66 6.88 11.96
N TYR A 144 10.18 8.10 12.18
CA TYR A 144 10.31 9.07 11.10
C TYR A 144 11.64 8.84 10.39
N MET A 145 11.57 8.30 9.18
CA MET A 145 12.73 8.04 8.33
C MET A 145 12.97 9.15 7.29
N GLY A 146 12.13 10.17 7.27
CA GLY A 146 12.16 11.23 6.25
C GLY A 146 11.74 10.74 4.85
N LEU A 147 11.90 11.61 3.85
CA LEU A 147 11.72 11.29 2.43
C LEU A 147 13.06 10.88 1.80
N ASN A 148 13.81 10.03 2.50
CA ASN A 148 15.04 9.45 1.96
C ASN A 148 14.65 8.48 0.83
N GLY A 149 15.43 8.49 -0.27
CA GLY A 149 15.08 7.73 -1.47
C GLY A 149 14.79 6.27 -1.13
N ARG A 150 13.59 5.79 -1.47
CA ARG A 150 13.20 4.40 -1.26
C ARG A 150 13.76 3.55 -2.40
N LEU A 151 14.26 2.36 -2.09
CA LEU A 151 14.63 1.38 -3.11
C LEU A 151 13.37 0.79 -3.72
N VAL A 152 13.45 0.43 -5.00
CA VAL A 152 12.37 -0.26 -5.72
C VAL A 152 12.17 -1.63 -5.09
N ILE A 153 10.91 -1.97 -4.80
CA ILE A 153 10.55 -3.27 -4.22
C ILE A 153 10.47 -4.28 -5.36
N THR A 154 11.12 -5.43 -5.17
CA THR A 154 11.18 -6.52 -6.14
C THR A 154 10.74 -7.83 -5.49
N PRO A 155 10.37 -8.86 -6.27
CA PRO A 155 10.02 -10.17 -5.72
C PRO A 155 11.11 -10.79 -4.83
N LEU A 156 12.39 -10.46 -5.07
CA LEU A 156 13.48 -10.88 -4.20
C LEU A 156 13.41 -10.21 -2.82
N THR A 157 13.03 -8.93 -2.79
CA THR A 157 12.85 -8.17 -1.54
C THR A 157 11.66 -8.70 -0.75
N ASP A 158 10.57 -9.09 -1.42
CA ASP A 158 9.40 -9.69 -0.76
C ASP A 158 9.73 -11.02 -0.08
N ARG A 159 10.55 -11.86 -0.71
CA ARG A 159 11.07 -13.09 -0.11
C ARG A 159 11.91 -12.83 1.14
N ILE A 160 12.71 -11.76 1.13
CA ILE A 160 13.48 -11.34 2.30
C ILE A 160 12.54 -10.93 3.42
N TYR A 161 11.49 -10.13 3.14
CA TYR A 161 10.50 -9.78 4.17
C TYR A 161 9.82 -11.01 4.75
N LEU A 162 9.36 -11.92 3.89
CA LEU A 162 8.70 -13.15 4.33
C LEU A 162 9.61 -14.02 5.22
N THR A 163 10.90 -14.09 4.90
CA THR A 163 11.87 -14.81 5.73
C THR A 163 12.08 -14.09 7.06
N LEU A 164 12.22 -12.76 7.06
CA LEU A 164 12.47 -12.00 8.28
C LEU A 164 11.28 -11.96 9.25
N THR A 165 10.05 -12.06 8.75
CA THR A 165 8.84 -11.99 9.59
C THR A 165 8.38 -13.34 10.11
N GLN A 166 8.83 -14.44 9.49
CA GLN A 166 8.47 -15.82 9.89
C GLN A 166 9.50 -16.48 10.82
N VAL A 167 10.64 -15.84 11.08
CA VAL A 167 11.67 -16.33 12.01
C VAL A 167 11.32 -16.00 13.45
#